data_AF-A0A7J4R6P8-F1
#
_entry.id   AF-A0A7J4R6P8-F1
#
_cell.length_a   1.000
_cell.length_b   1.000
_cell.length_c   1.000
_cell.angle_alpha   90.00
_cell.angle_beta   90.00
_cell.angle_gamma   90.00
#
_symmetry.space_group_name_H-M   'P 1'
#
loop_
_entity.id
_entity.type
_entity.pdbx_description
1 polymer ?
#
loop_
_entity_poly.entity_id
_entity_poly.type
_entity_poly.pdbx_seq_one_letter_code
_entity_poly.pdbx_strand_id
1 'polypeptide(L)' 'MKPIGEIEEELANKALPILGYKPSSKIKRGPIGILISIICIVIVYRELNSAGII' A
#
# COMPACT_ATOMS: atom_id res chain seq x y z
N MET A 1 -7.18 23.95 3.30
CA MET A 1 -7.08 22.51 2.99
C MET A 1 -5.74 22.29 2.32
N LYS A 2 -4.88 21.41 2.84
CA LYS A 2 -3.62 21.06 2.16
C LYS A 2 -3.94 20.32 0.85
N PRO A 3 -3.22 20.59 -0.25
CA PRO A 3 -3.39 19.86 -1.49
C PRO A 3 -3.14 18.36 -1.27
N ILE A 4 -3.93 17.52 -1.93
CA ILE A 4 -3.93 16.07 -1.70
C ILE A 4 -2.54 15.43 -1.93
N GLY A 5 -1.76 16.01 -2.86
CA GLY A 5 -0.40 15.57 -3.15
C GLY A 5 0.58 15.79 -1.99
N GLU A 6 0.43 16.87 -1.21
CA GLU A 6 1.26 17.10 -0.02
C GLU A 6 0.94 16.08 1.08
N ILE A 7 -0.34 15.72 1.22
CA ILE A 7 -0.78 14.71 2.20
C ILE A 7 -0.24 13.33 1.82
N GLU A 8 -0.33 12.96 0.54
CA GLU A 8 0.26 11.72 0.02
C GLU A 8 1.78 11.68 0.24
N GLU A 9 2.48 12.79 0.04
CA GLU A 9 3.93 12.86 0.18
C GLU A 9 4.37 12.79 1.65
N GLU A 10 3.66 13.47 2.55
CA GLU A 10 3.88 13.38 4.00
C GLU A 10 3.65 11.95 4.51
N LEU A 11 2.57 11.31 4.07
CA LEU A 11 2.24 9.94 4.44
C LEU A 11 3.27 8.93 3.88
N ALA A 12 3.73 9.15 2.65
CA ALA A 12 4.78 8.32 2.04
C ALA A 12 6.12 8.45 2.77
N ASN A 13 6.48 9.65 3.23
CA ASN A 13 7.70 9.85 4.03
C ASN A 13 7.60 9.19 5.41
N LYS A 14 6.42 9.21 6.05
CA LYS A 14 6.18 8.51 7.32
C LYS A 14 6.21 6.99 7.18
N ALA A 15 5.78 6.47 6.04
CA ALA A 15 5.77 5.04 5.77
C ALA A 15 7.13 4.47 5.32
N LEU A 16 8.02 5.30 4.74
CA LEU A 16 9.37 4.91 4.33
C LEU A 16 10.19 4.20 5.44
N PRO A 17 10.30 4.70 6.69
CA PRO A 17 11.05 4.03 7.75
C PRO A 17 10.41 2.73 8.23
N ILE A 18 9.10 2.53 7.99
CA ILE A 18 8.36 1.34 8.44
C ILE A 18 8.43 0.25 7.38
N LEU A 19 8.29 0.64 6.10
CA LEU A 19 8.19 -0.27 4.96
C LEU A 19 9.53 -0.48 4.23
N GLY A 20 10.53 0.37 4.45
CA GLY A 20 11.81 0.34 3.74
C GLY A 20 11.75 0.84 2.29
N TYR A 21 10.57 1.21 1.80
CA TYR A 21 10.36 1.84 0.50
C TYR A 21 9.37 3.00 0.64
N LYS A 22 9.50 4.04 -0.20
CA LYS A 22 8.60 5.21 -0.17
C LYS A 22 7.33 4.84 -0.95
N PRO A 23 6.15 4.67 -0.34
CA PRO A 23 4.92 4.43 -1.07
C PRO A 23 4.41 5.76 -1.65
N SER A 24 5.17 6.36 -2.57
CA SER A 24 4.70 7.50 -3.34
C SER A 24 3.69 7.02 -4.38
N SER A 25 2.64 7.80 -4.62
CA SER A 25 1.61 7.55 -5.63
C SER A 25 2.20 7.33 -7.05
N LYS A 26 3.43 7.81 -7.32
CA LYS A 26 4.18 7.51 -8.56
C LYS A 26 4.72 6.07 -8.63
N ILE A 27 5.15 5.48 -7.50
CA ILE A 27 5.61 4.09 -7.41
C ILE A 27 4.44 3.11 -7.52
N LYS A 28 3.26 3.50 -7.01
CA LYS A 28 2.01 2.71 -7.12
C LYS A 28 1.48 2.58 -8.55
N ARG A 29 1.93 3.42 -9.50
CA ARG A 29 1.47 3.39 -10.90
C ARG A 29 2.30 2.48 -11.82
N GLY A 30 3.36 1.86 -11.31
CA GLY A 30 4.17 0.90 -12.06
C GLY A 30 3.74 -0.57 -11.85
N PRO A 31 4.32 -1.51 -12.63
CA PRO A 31 4.06 -2.95 -12.50
C PRO A 31 4.36 -3.50 -11.10
N ILE A 32 5.31 -2.88 -10.38
CA ILE A 32 5.61 -3.20 -8.97
C ILE A 32 4.42 -2.91 -8.06
N GLY A 33 3.70 -1.79 -8.26
CA GLY A 33 2.55 -1.43 -7.44
C GLY A 33 1.39 -2.41 -7.61
N ILE A 34 1.19 -2.90 -8.83
CA ILE A 34 0.19 -3.94 -9.15
C ILE A 34 0.56 -5.25 -8.44
N LEU A 35 1.83 -5.67 -8.53
CA LEU A 35 2.31 -6.91 -7.91
C LEU A 35 2.10 -6.88 -6.38
N ILE A 36 2.45 -5.79 -5.72
CA ILE A 36 2.25 -5.62 -4.27
C ILE A 36 0.76 -5.66 -3.92
N SER A 37 -0.09 -5.00 -4.72
CA SER A 37 -1.54 -4.99 -4.47
C SER A 37 -2.15 -6.39 -4.59
N ILE A 38 -1.72 -7.19 -5.57
CA ILE A 38 -2.18 -8.59 -5.73
C ILE A 38 -1.73 -9.43 -4.52
N ILE A 39 -0.47 -9.32 -4.09
CA ILE A 39 0.05 -10.05 -2.93
C ILE A 39 -0.75 -9.69 -1.67
N CYS A 40 -1.03 -8.41 -1.43
CA CYS A 40 -1.85 -7.98 -0.30
C CYS A 40 -3.26 -8.58 -0.36
N ILE A 41 -3.91 -8.59 -1.54
CA ILE A 41 -5.24 -9.20 -1.70
C ILE A 41 -5.21 -10.69 -1.37
N VAL A 42 -4.20 -11.42 -1.85
CA VAL A 42 -4.07 -12.87 -1.59
C VAL A 42 -3.85 -13.15 -0.10
N ILE A 43 -3.01 -12.38 0.57
CA ILE A 43 -2.78 -12.52 2.02
C ILE A 43 -4.08 -12.25 2.77
N VAL A 44 -4.75 -11.13 2.51
CA VAL A 44 -6.01 -10.76 3.18
C VAL A 44 -7.09 -11.82 2.92
N TYR A 45 -7.19 -12.35 1.71
CA TYR A 45 -8.14 -13.41 1.37
C TYR A 45 -7.85 -14.70 2.15
N ARG A 46 -6.57 -15.09 2.30
CA ARG A 46 -6.18 -16.23 3.13
C ARG A 46 -6.52 -16.03 4.59
N GLU A 47 -6.23 -14.86 5.15
CA GLU A 47 -6.54 -14.53 6.55
C GLU A 47 -8.05 -14.54 6.78
N LEU A 48 -8.85 -13.95 5.87
CA LEU A 48 -10.32 -13.96 5.94
C LEU A 48 -10.91 -15.37 5.87
N ASN A 49 -10.38 -16.22 4.98
CA ASN A 49 -10.78 -17.63 4.87
C ASN A 49 -10.37 -18.43 6.11
N SER A 50 -9.17 -18.18 6.67
CA SER A 50 -8.73 -18.81 7.92
C SER A 50 -9.57 -18.38 9.12
N ALA A 51 -10.08 -17.16 9.12
CA ALA A 51 -10.99 -16.64 10.14
C ALA A 51 -12.45 -17.11 9.96
N GLY A 52 -12.75 -17.86 8.88
CA GLY A 52 -14.09 -18.36 8.58
C GLY A 52 -15.10 -17.27 8.21
N ILE A 53 -14.63 -16.09 7.79
CA ILE A 53 -15.49 -14.99 7.32
C ILE A 53 -15.94 -15.24 5.86
N ILE A 54 -15.08 -15.88 5.08
CA ILE A 54 -15.30 -16.37 3.72
C ILE A 54 -15.20 -17.90 3.77
#